data_AF-A0A3M7R853-F1
#
_entry.id   AF-A0A3M7R853-F1
#
_cell.length_a   1.000
_cell.length_b   1.000
_cell.length_c   1.000
_cell.angle_alpha   90.00
_cell.angle_beta   90.00
_cell.angle_gamma   90.00
#
_symmetry.space_group_name_H-M   'P 1'
#
loop_
_entity.id
_entity.type
_entity.pdbx_description
1 polymer ?
#
loop_
_entity_poly.entity_id
_entity_poly.type
_entity_poly.pdbx_seq_one_letter_code
_entity_poly.pdbx_strand_id
1 'polypeptide(L)'
;ARALYSDADIYLFDDTLSAVDGTVANNIIKKKVSKYQKCINDYLKEKTRILISHQGKIEAEGTYNQLLDSHLKELSCTDKTISSGEFDSSVEDTVDEVEFENKKKLSEDLKLKQELIKKEREEVQQKGAVGWNSYASYFTAGTGYFGLIGVIFLFLTAQAMTISADYWLSIWSNLEEEFEYKQKLIKSCLQNLETQNVNCTQILFDIDSNTDPSSINLIYDDRERSYKIYLTLVCTAFIVVAVRSVAFFIVRDTSIRFYDLNPIGRILNRFSKDTNNMDEMLTLYLYDFCQVAMVILGGLVVPISVNPWLILPLVPLGFVFFLIKNYFISTARELKRLDNIGRSPLFVYANTTIEGISTIRVANKEKILAQEFNVLTDYHTRACFAFFVVNRWFGLRLDFLCSLYTIITLFGSLLLKDYLGLKPGQVGLLMVYLFQLFHLFQWSIALWTNVENLMTSIERIV
;
A
#
# COMPACT_ATOMS: atom_id res chain seq x y z
N ALA A 1 -33.04 8.44 27.77
CA ALA A 1 -32.03 8.36 28.85
C ALA A 1 -30.96 9.44 28.74
N ARG A 2 -30.07 9.43 27.72
CA ARG A 2 -28.97 10.42 27.57
C ARG A 2 -29.42 11.88 27.72
N ALA A 3 -30.56 12.25 27.11
CA ALA A 3 -31.14 13.58 27.27
C ALA A 3 -31.44 13.89 28.74
N LEU A 4 -32.21 13.05 29.45
CA LEU A 4 -32.54 13.24 30.87
C LEU A 4 -31.32 13.34 31.79
N TYR A 5 -30.21 12.68 31.46
CA TYR A 5 -28.96 12.76 32.23
C TYR A 5 -28.12 14.01 31.94
N SER A 6 -28.38 14.73 30.85
CA SER A 6 -27.57 15.91 30.48
C SER A 6 -27.94 17.18 31.26
N ASP A 7 -28.92 17.08 32.15
CA ASP A 7 -29.48 18.17 32.98
C ASP A 7 -29.60 19.51 32.23
N ALA A 8 -30.30 19.49 31.10
CA ALA A 8 -30.48 20.67 30.23
C ALA A 8 -31.66 21.53 30.66
N ASP A 9 -31.59 22.83 30.36
CA ASP A 9 -32.70 23.78 30.59
C ASP A 9 -33.91 23.43 29.72
N ILE A 10 -33.67 23.14 28.44
CA ILE A 10 -34.67 22.81 27.43
C ILE A 10 -34.50 21.35 26.99
N TYR A 11 -35.61 20.62 26.95
CA TYR A 11 -35.67 19.26 26.43
C TYR A 11 -36.54 19.21 25.18
N LEU A 12 -36.00 18.67 24.10
CA LEU A 12 -36.72 18.43 22.85
C LEU A 12 -36.80 16.91 22.65
N PHE A 13 -38.02 16.39 22.61
CA PHE A 13 -38.29 14.98 22.33
C PHE A 13 -38.97 14.89 20.96
N ASP A 14 -38.24 14.36 19.98
CA ASP A 14 -38.76 14.10 18.64
C ASP A 14 -39.14 12.63 18.54
N ASP A 15 -40.45 12.37 18.58
CA ASP A 15 -41.09 11.05 18.45
C ASP A 15 -40.42 9.89 19.22
N THR A 16 -40.02 10.13 20.48
CA THR A 16 -39.22 9.18 21.25
C THR A 16 -39.95 7.91 21.73
N LEU A 17 -41.25 7.81 21.46
CA LEU A 17 -42.12 6.73 21.95
C LEU A 17 -42.68 5.84 20.82
N SER A 18 -42.46 6.18 19.54
CA SER A 18 -43.02 5.41 18.42
C SER A 18 -42.37 4.04 18.22
N ALA A 19 -41.12 3.89 18.65
CA ALA A 19 -40.35 2.65 18.50
C ALA A 19 -40.53 1.66 19.67
N VAL A 20 -41.36 1.96 20.67
CA VAL A 20 -41.57 1.14 21.89
C VAL A 20 -43.03 0.73 22.04
N ASP A 21 -43.24 -0.51 22.49
CA ASP A 21 -44.58 -1.05 22.75
C ASP A 21 -45.36 -0.18 23.75
N GLY A 22 -46.69 -0.15 23.64
CA GLY A 22 -47.55 0.74 24.43
C GLY A 22 -47.41 0.57 25.96
N THR A 23 -47.11 -0.64 26.43
CA THR A 23 -46.77 -0.91 27.84
C THR A 23 -45.43 -0.31 28.24
N VAL A 24 -44.41 -0.43 27.40
CA VAL A 24 -43.07 0.14 27.62
C VAL A 24 -43.12 1.67 27.55
N ALA A 25 -43.84 2.24 26.58
CA ALA A 25 -44.08 3.67 26.49
C ALA A 25 -44.78 4.21 27.75
N ASN A 26 -45.83 3.52 28.22
CA ASN A 26 -46.49 3.86 29.48
C ASN A 26 -45.54 3.75 30.69
N ASN A 27 -44.64 2.77 30.72
CA ASN A 27 -43.65 2.64 31.79
C ASN A 27 -42.64 3.80 31.78
N ILE A 28 -42.14 4.19 30.60
CA ILE A 28 -41.21 5.32 30.42
C ILE A 28 -41.83 6.66 30.85
N ILE A 29 -43.15 6.82 30.61
CA ILE A 29 -43.89 8.04 30.95
C ILE A 29 -44.35 8.05 32.42
N LYS A 30 -44.93 6.95 32.91
CA LYS A 30 -45.74 6.92 34.15
C LYS A 30 -45.14 6.10 35.30
N LYS A 31 -44.39 5.03 35.05
CA LYS A 31 -44.12 4.01 36.08
C LYS A 31 -42.77 4.23 36.77
N LYS A 32 -42.77 4.39 38.11
CA LYS A 32 -41.57 4.27 38.95
C LYS A 32 -41.08 2.82 38.91
N VAL A 33 -40.19 2.49 37.98
CA VAL A 33 -39.67 1.12 37.85
C VAL A 33 -38.78 0.72 39.04
N SER A 34 -38.27 1.67 39.85
CA SER A 34 -37.67 1.40 41.16
C SER A 34 -37.48 2.70 41.96
N LYS A 35 -37.20 2.59 43.27
CA LYS A 35 -36.94 3.69 44.24
C LYS A 35 -35.85 4.69 43.79
N TYR A 36 -35.10 4.37 42.73
CA TYR A 36 -33.95 5.11 42.23
C TYR A 36 -34.07 5.61 40.77
N GLN A 37 -35.18 5.38 40.07
CA GLN A 37 -35.31 5.73 38.65
C GLN A 37 -36.45 6.73 38.43
N LYS A 38 -36.09 8.00 38.19
CA LYS A 38 -37.04 9.08 37.87
C LYS A 38 -37.42 9.01 36.39
N CYS A 39 -38.72 8.92 36.11
CA CYS A 39 -39.27 8.85 34.74
C CYS A 39 -39.54 10.25 34.16
N ILE A 40 -39.91 10.34 32.89
CA ILE A 40 -40.07 11.63 32.17
C ILE A 40 -41.00 12.59 32.91
N ASN A 41 -42.13 12.10 33.43
CA ASN A 41 -43.08 12.93 34.16
C ASN A 41 -42.58 13.39 35.53
N ASP A 42 -41.77 12.58 36.22
CA ASP A 42 -41.18 12.93 37.51
C ASP A 42 -40.05 13.95 37.34
N TYR A 43 -39.23 13.80 36.29
CA TYR A 43 -38.10 14.70 36.02
C TYR A 43 -38.55 16.06 35.46
N LEU A 44 -39.63 16.09 34.67
CA LEU A 44 -40.18 17.29 34.04
C LEU A 44 -41.43 17.81 34.75
N LYS A 45 -41.65 17.44 36.02
CA LYS A 45 -42.86 17.83 36.77
C LYS A 45 -42.99 19.35 36.93
N GLU A 46 -41.86 20.02 37.12
CA GLU A 46 -41.78 21.46 37.38
C GLU A 46 -41.48 22.30 36.13
N LYS A 47 -41.34 21.67 34.96
CA LYS A 47 -41.03 22.36 33.69
C LYS A 47 -42.29 22.56 32.84
N THR A 48 -42.37 23.71 32.16
CA THR A 48 -43.42 24.01 31.16
C THR A 48 -43.31 23.04 29.99
N ARG A 49 -44.44 22.51 29.53
CA ARG A 49 -44.51 21.52 28.44
C ARG A 49 -45.28 22.12 27.28
N ILE A 50 -44.75 21.93 26.07
CA ILE A 50 -45.36 22.41 24.82
C ILE A 50 -45.48 21.19 23.92
N LEU A 51 -46.69 20.93 23.42
CA LEU A 51 -46.96 19.83 22.51
C LEU A 51 -47.18 20.40 21.10
N ILE A 52 -46.39 19.90 20.14
CA ILE A 52 -46.39 20.39 18.77
C ILE A 52 -46.88 19.24 17.88
N SER A 53 -47.88 19.54 17.05
CA SER A 53 -48.48 18.61 16.09
C SER A 53 -47.56 18.31 14.91
N HIS A 54 -47.82 17.19 14.24
CA HIS A 54 -47.14 16.78 13.00
C HIS A 54 -47.30 17.79 11.84
N GLN A 55 -48.27 18.72 11.93
CA GLN A 55 -48.48 19.81 10.96
C GLN A 55 -47.81 21.14 11.35
N GLY A 56 -46.95 21.16 12.38
CA GLY A 56 -46.26 22.37 12.84
C GLY A 56 -47.17 23.40 13.54
N LYS A 57 -48.39 23.00 13.92
CA LYS A 57 -49.29 23.79 14.77
C LYS A 57 -49.05 23.43 16.24
N ILE A 58 -48.98 24.45 17.09
CA ILE A 58 -48.95 24.26 18.55
C ILE A 58 -50.33 23.76 18.96
N GLU A 59 -50.41 22.51 19.45
CA GLU A 59 -51.67 21.90 19.88
C GLU A 59 -52.00 22.32 21.31
N ALA A 60 -51.00 22.44 22.18
CA ALA A 60 -51.22 22.90 23.55
C ALA A 60 -49.94 23.42 24.22
N GLU A 61 -50.08 24.43 25.09
CA GLU A 61 -49.02 25.02 25.91
C GLU A 61 -49.52 25.15 27.37
N GLY A 62 -48.74 24.67 28.34
CA GLY A 62 -49.09 24.82 29.74
C GLY A 62 -48.30 23.93 30.71
N THR A 63 -48.62 24.06 32.00
CA THR A 63 -48.15 23.14 33.05
C THR A 63 -48.85 21.78 32.89
N TYR A 64 -48.28 20.67 33.38
CA TYR A 64 -48.89 19.33 33.27
C TYR A 64 -50.38 19.30 33.64
N ASN A 65 -50.77 19.99 34.71
CA ASN A 65 -52.16 20.06 35.16
C ASN A 65 -53.06 20.88 34.20
N GLN A 66 -52.52 21.94 33.59
CA GLN A 66 -53.26 22.76 32.62
C GLN A 66 -53.47 22.04 31.27
N LEU A 67 -52.49 21.24 30.86
CA LEU A 67 -52.57 20.40 29.65
C LEU A 67 -53.50 19.20 29.84
N LEU A 68 -53.54 18.63 31.04
CA LEU A 68 -54.49 17.57 31.38
C LEU A 68 -55.93 18.07 31.29
N ASP A 69 -56.19 19.29 31.77
CA ASP A 69 -57.51 19.92 31.73
C ASP A 69 -57.93 20.37 30.31
N SER A 70 -56.98 20.77 29.45
CA SER A 70 -57.29 21.19 28.07
C SER A 70 -57.58 20.01 27.13
N HIS A 71 -56.86 18.90 27.27
CA HIS A 71 -56.99 17.74 26.37
C HIS A 71 -58.04 16.70 26.83
N LEU A 72 -58.51 16.76 28.08
CA LEU A 72 -59.70 16.03 28.53
C LEU A 72 -60.96 16.40 27.73
N LYS A 73 -61.00 17.58 27.09
CA LYS A 73 -62.10 17.98 26.20
C LYS A 73 -62.01 17.36 24.80
N GLU A 74 -60.83 17.04 24.29
CA GLU A 74 -60.66 16.46 22.95
C GLU A 74 -60.73 14.93 22.95
N LEU A 75 -60.23 14.24 24.00
CA LEU A 75 -60.39 12.78 24.13
C LEU A 75 -61.83 12.34 24.48
N SER A 76 -62.64 13.22 25.05
CA SER A 76 -64.04 12.88 25.42
C SER A 76 -64.97 12.58 24.23
N CYS A 77 -64.51 12.79 22.99
CA CYS A 77 -65.28 12.47 21.78
C CYS A 77 -64.96 11.09 21.17
N THR A 78 -64.02 10.30 21.71
CA THR A 78 -63.64 8.98 21.15
C THR A 78 -63.56 7.83 22.14
N ASP A 79 -64.17 7.92 23.33
CA ASP A 79 -64.20 6.80 24.29
C ASP A 79 -65.64 6.45 24.75
N LYS A 80 -66.46 5.96 23.82
CA LYS A 80 -67.75 5.30 24.16
C LYS A 80 -67.78 3.79 23.92
N THR A 81 -66.65 3.18 23.64
CA THR A 81 -66.57 1.71 23.50
C THR A 81 -65.28 1.24 24.13
N ILE A 82 -65.36 0.89 25.41
CA ILE A 82 -64.81 -0.31 26.08
C ILE A 82 -65.06 -0.10 27.57
N SER A 83 -66.31 -0.32 27.99
CA SER A 83 -66.64 -0.69 29.36
C SER A 83 -67.20 -2.11 29.32
N SER A 84 -66.35 -3.08 29.69
CA SER A 84 -66.69 -4.37 30.30
C SER A 84 -65.57 -5.37 30.03
N GLY A 85 -64.94 -5.85 31.09
CA GLY A 85 -63.88 -6.83 31.02
C GLY A 85 -62.97 -6.73 32.23
N GLU A 86 -63.43 -7.28 33.36
CA GLU A 86 -62.53 -7.71 34.43
C GLU A 86 -61.44 -8.60 33.81
N PHE A 87 -60.17 -8.23 33.97
CA PHE A 87 -59.05 -9.10 33.64
C PHE A 87 -58.07 -9.14 34.81
N ASP A 88 -57.71 -10.37 35.10
CA ASP A 88 -57.28 -10.93 36.37
C ASP A 88 -55.88 -10.49 36.82
N SER A 89 -55.66 -10.51 38.14
CA SER A 89 -54.42 -10.10 38.82
C SER A 89 -53.32 -11.17 38.77
N SER A 90 -52.97 -11.67 37.58
CA SER A 90 -52.00 -12.77 37.41
C SER A 90 -50.97 -12.56 36.29
N VAL A 91 -50.72 -11.32 35.87
CA VAL A 91 -49.81 -10.98 34.73
C VAL A 91 -48.47 -10.38 35.17
N GLU A 92 -48.20 -10.24 36.47
CA GLU A 92 -46.92 -9.65 36.93
C GLU A 92 -45.71 -10.58 36.71
N ASP A 93 -45.87 -11.91 36.72
CA ASP A 93 -44.73 -12.84 36.57
C ASP A 93 -44.30 -13.07 35.11
N THR A 94 -45.14 -12.80 34.11
CA THR A 94 -44.82 -13.08 32.68
C THR A 94 -44.15 -11.90 31.97
N VAL A 95 -44.30 -10.68 32.49
CA VAL A 95 -43.69 -9.47 31.90
C VAL A 95 -42.20 -9.39 32.23
N ASP A 96 -41.78 -9.87 33.41
CA ASP A 96 -40.37 -9.91 33.81
C ASP A 96 -39.55 -10.92 33.01
N GLU A 97 -40.13 -12.07 32.62
CA GLU A 97 -39.46 -13.05 31.74
C GLU A 97 -39.24 -12.50 30.32
N VAL A 98 -40.22 -11.81 29.75
CA VAL A 98 -40.14 -11.24 28.39
C VAL A 98 -39.21 -10.01 28.34
N GLU A 99 -39.18 -9.16 29.39
CA GLU A 99 -38.20 -8.07 29.49
C GLU A 99 -36.77 -8.59 29.69
N PHE A 100 -36.59 -9.70 30.42
CA PHE A 100 -35.28 -10.32 30.63
C PHE A 100 -34.75 -10.98 29.34
N GLU A 101 -35.62 -11.62 28.55
CA GLU A 101 -35.26 -12.15 27.23
C GLU A 101 -34.89 -11.06 26.22
N ASN A 102 -35.64 -9.95 26.17
CA ASN A 102 -35.34 -8.86 25.23
C ASN A 102 -34.09 -8.06 25.62
N LYS A 103 -33.83 -7.87 26.92
CA LYS A 103 -32.53 -7.33 27.39
C LYS A 103 -31.38 -8.27 27.10
N LYS A 104 -31.58 -9.59 27.23
CA LYS A 104 -30.59 -10.60 26.83
C LYS A 104 -30.29 -10.48 25.34
N LYS A 105 -31.30 -10.51 24.46
CA LYS A 105 -31.16 -10.39 23.01
C LYS A 105 -30.45 -9.10 22.57
N LEU A 106 -30.82 -7.94 23.13
CA LEU A 106 -30.16 -6.67 22.80
C LEU A 106 -28.72 -6.61 23.33
N SER A 107 -28.46 -7.17 24.51
CA SER A 107 -27.11 -7.28 25.06
C SER A 107 -26.24 -8.27 24.28
N GLU A 108 -26.85 -9.34 23.77
CA GLU A 108 -26.23 -10.33 22.90
C GLU A 108 -25.92 -9.73 21.53
N ASP A 109 -26.81 -8.94 20.94
CA ASP A 109 -26.54 -8.22 19.68
C ASP A 109 -25.43 -7.17 19.82
N LEU A 110 -25.40 -6.42 20.93
CA LEU A 110 -24.32 -5.47 21.21
C LEU A 110 -22.98 -6.18 21.47
N LYS A 111 -23.00 -7.30 22.20
CA LYS A 111 -21.83 -8.16 22.41
C LYS A 111 -21.38 -8.79 21.10
N LEU A 112 -22.30 -9.24 20.25
CA LEU A 112 -22.03 -9.80 18.94
C LEU A 112 -21.42 -8.75 18.02
N LYS A 113 -21.92 -7.50 18.03
CA LYS A 113 -21.36 -6.38 17.27
C LYS A 113 -19.96 -6.01 17.78
N GLN A 114 -19.75 -5.99 19.10
CA GLN A 114 -18.43 -5.77 19.69
C GLN A 114 -17.47 -6.93 19.43
N GLU A 115 -17.94 -8.18 19.46
CA GLU A 115 -17.18 -9.38 19.09
C GLU A 115 -16.90 -9.42 17.59
N LEU A 116 -17.79 -8.93 16.74
CA LEU A 116 -17.56 -8.82 15.29
C LEU A 116 -16.49 -7.77 14.99
N ILE A 117 -16.53 -6.61 15.67
CA ILE A 117 -15.48 -5.57 15.57
C ILE A 117 -14.17 -6.07 16.19
N LYS A 118 -14.23 -6.89 17.24
CA LYS A 118 -13.05 -7.50 17.87
C LYS A 118 -12.46 -8.60 16.98
N LYS A 119 -13.29 -9.45 16.37
CA LYS A 119 -12.91 -10.45 15.36
C LYS A 119 -12.37 -9.80 14.10
N GLU A 120 -12.94 -8.67 13.65
CA GLU A 120 -12.43 -7.90 12.52
C GLU A 120 -11.05 -7.29 12.86
N ARG A 121 -10.85 -6.85 14.10
CA ARG A 121 -9.53 -6.45 14.61
C ARG A 121 -8.55 -7.62 14.76
N GLU A 122 -9.02 -8.82 15.07
CA GLU A 122 -8.22 -10.05 15.16
C GLU A 122 -7.91 -10.64 13.77
N GLU A 123 -8.77 -10.47 12.76
CA GLU A 123 -8.53 -10.87 11.36
C GLU A 123 -7.46 -10.00 10.68
N VAL A 124 -7.37 -8.71 11.03
CA VAL A 124 -6.23 -7.85 10.62
C VAL A 124 -4.91 -8.31 11.28
N GLN A 125 -4.98 -9.14 12.34
CA GLN A 125 -3.84 -9.64 13.10
C GLN A 125 -3.41 -11.06 12.70
N GLN A 126 -3.27 -11.35 11.40
CA GLN A 126 -2.43 -12.49 11.02
C GLN A 126 -1.00 -12.21 11.49
N LYS A 127 -0.52 -13.02 12.45
CA LYS A 127 0.79 -12.91 13.08
C LYS A 127 1.82 -13.60 12.19
N GLY A 128 2.65 -12.84 11.47
CA GLY A 128 3.78 -13.46 10.77
C GLY A 128 4.35 -12.65 9.62
N ALA A 129 5.37 -13.22 8.98
CA ALA A 129 5.67 -12.92 7.58
C ALA A 129 4.66 -13.72 6.73
N VAL A 130 4.31 -13.21 5.55
CA VAL A 130 3.37 -13.93 4.67
C VAL A 130 3.97 -15.28 4.28
N GLY A 131 3.19 -16.35 4.44
CA GLY A 131 3.64 -17.69 4.09
C GLY A 131 3.96 -17.82 2.59
N TRP A 132 5.02 -18.56 2.24
CA TRP A 132 5.38 -18.82 0.85
C TRP A 132 4.24 -19.49 0.05
N ASN A 133 3.37 -20.24 0.73
CA ASN A 133 2.19 -20.83 0.14
C ASN A 133 1.23 -19.79 -0.45
N SER A 134 1.08 -18.61 0.17
CA SER A 134 0.21 -17.55 -0.34
C SER A 134 0.74 -16.99 -1.66
N TYR A 135 2.06 -16.85 -1.79
CA TYR A 135 2.72 -16.47 -3.05
C TYR A 135 2.52 -17.53 -4.13
N ALA A 136 2.76 -18.80 -3.77
CA ALA A 136 2.56 -19.91 -4.70
C ALA A 136 1.09 -19.97 -5.18
N SER A 137 0.12 -19.87 -4.28
CA SER A 137 -1.31 -19.85 -4.60
C SER A 137 -1.70 -18.69 -5.51
N TYR A 138 -1.17 -17.49 -5.29
CA TYR A 138 -1.44 -16.33 -6.15
C TYR A 138 -0.94 -16.53 -7.58
N PHE A 139 0.34 -16.91 -7.75
CA PHE A 139 0.89 -17.08 -9.09
C PHE A 139 0.34 -18.30 -9.83
N THR A 140 0.00 -19.37 -9.09
CA THR A 140 -0.63 -20.56 -9.69
C THR A 140 -2.08 -20.33 -10.07
N ALA A 141 -2.82 -19.51 -9.32
CA ALA A 141 -4.20 -19.15 -9.65
C ALA A 141 -4.31 -18.32 -10.95
N GLY A 142 -3.34 -17.44 -11.22
CA GLY A 142 -3.37 -16.62 -12.43
C GLY A 142 -3.02 -17.39 -13.71
N THR A 143 -1.87 -18.07 -13.74
CA THR A 143 -1.29 -18.59 -15.01
C THR A 143 -0.98 -20.09 -15.01
N GLY A 144 -1.19 -20.75 -13.87
CA GLY A 144 -0.64 -22.07 -13.61
C GLY A 144 0.90 -22.09 -13.60
N TYR A 145 1.46 -23.26 -13.36
CA TYR A 145 2.92 -23.43 -13.25
C TYR A 145 3.67 -23.15 -14.56
N PHE A 146 3.09 -23.50 -15.71
CA PHE A 146 3.73 -23.30 -17.01
C PHE A 146 3.80 -21.83 -17.44
N GLY A 147 2.73 -21.06 -17.19
CA GLY A 147 2.73 -19.62 -17.47
C GLY A 147 3.73 -18.87 -16.60
N LEU A 148 3.85 -19.24 -15.32
CA LEU A 148 4.85 -18.67 -14.40
C LEU A 148 6.28 -18.89 -14.91
N ILE A 149 6.61 -20.11 -15.36
CA ILE A 149 7.93 -20.41 -15.96
C ILE A 149 8.16 -19.54 -17.21
N GLY A 150 7.14 -19.39 -18.06
CA GLY A 150 7.20 -18.52 -19.23
C GLY A 150 7.49 -17.05 -18.89
N VAL A 151 6.83 -16.52 -17.85
CA VAL A 151 7.08 -15.15 -17.37
C VAL A 151 8.50 -15.00 -16.83
N ILE A 152 8.97 -15.91 -15.96
CA ILE A 152 10.34 -15.85 -15.45
C ILE A 152 11.36 -15.88 -16.59
N PHE A 153 11.14 -16.75 -17.58
CA PHE A 153 11.99 -16.83 -18.77
C PHE A 153 11.99 -15.52 -19.57
N LEU A 154 10.83 -14.87 -19.75
CA LEU A 154 10.73 -13.56 -20.40
C LEU A 154 11.48 -12.46 -19.62
N PHE A 155 11.42 -12.47 -18.28
CA PHE A 155 12.20 -11.52 -17.47
C PHE A 155 13.71 -11.76 -17.60
N LEU A 156 14.16 -13.02 -17.57
CA LEU A 156 15.57 -13.37 -17.71
C LEU A 156 16.11 -13.02 -19.10
N THR A 157 15.37 -13.34 -20.16
CA THR A 157 15.76 -13.03 -21.53
C THR A 157 15.78 -11.52 -21.80
N ALA A 158 14.80 -10.77 -21.29
CA ALA A 158 14.80 -9.31 -21.36
C ALA A 158 16.05 -8.72 -20.69
N GLN A 159 16.33 -9.14 -19.45
CA GLN A 159 17.48 -8.64 -18.72
C GLN A 159 18.82 -9.02 -19.38
N ALA A 160 18.93 -10.25 -19.90
CA ALA A 160 20.11 -10.71 -20.61
C ALA A 160 20.37 -9.88 -21.88
N MET A 161 19.31 -9.52 -22.63
CA MET A 161 19.44 -8.66 -23.81
C MET A 161 19.89 -7.24 -23.46
N THR A 162 19.35 -6.65 -22.38
CA THR A 162 19.80 -5.34 -21.90
C THR A 162 21.27 -5.37 -21.48
N ILE A 163 21.68 -6.36 -20.69
CA ILE A 163 23.09 -6.54 -20.29
C ILE A 163 23.98 -6.75 -21.51
N SER A 164 23.52 -7.52 -22.50
CA SER A 164 24.27 -7.77 -23.72
C SER A 164 24.47 -6.51 -24.55
N ALA A 165 23.47 -5.62 -24.61
CA ALA A 165 23.60 -4.33 -25.27
C ALA A 165 24.65 -3.43 -24.58
N ASP A 166 24.64 -3.36 -23.25
CA ASP A 166 25.62 -2.57 -22.48
C ASP A 166 27.04 -3.15 -22.58
N TYR A 167 27.17 -4.48 -22.54
CA TYR A 167 28.44 -5.17 -22.71
C TYR A 167 28.99 -4.98 -24.13
N TRP A 168 28.11 -5.01 -25.14
CA TRP A 168 28.48 -4.71 -26.52
C TRP A 168 28.97 -3.26 -26.66
N LEU A 169 28.32 -2.30 -26.01
CA LEU A 169 28.75 -0.90 -25.99
C LEU A 169 30.17 -0.76 -25.41
N SER A 170 30.50 -1.52 -24.37
CA SER A 170 31.85 -1.58 -23.79
C SER A 170 32.89 -2.11 -24.79
N ILE A 171 32.56 -3.17 -25.54
CA ILE A 171 33.43 -3.72 -26.60
C ILE A 171 33.61 -2.69 -27.72
N TRP A 172 32.52 -2.08 -28.19
CA TRP A 172 32.54 -1.08 -29.25
C TRP A 172 33.41 0.12 -28.87
N SER A 173 33.31 0.62 -27.64
CA SER A 173 34.16 1.70 -27.15
C SER A 173 35.65 1.35 -27.18
N ASN A 174 36.02 0.12 -26.85
CA ASN A 174 37.43 -0.31 -26.89
C ASN A 174 37.95 -0.44 -28.33
N LEU A 175 37.09 -0.91 -29.25
CA LEU A 175 37.44 -1.00 -30.67
C LEU A 175 37.66 0.38 -31.27
N GLU A 176 36.76 1.33 -30.98
CA GLU A 176 36.87 2.71 -31.49
C GLU A 176 38.15 3.40 -31.00
N GLU A 177 38.55 3.20 -29.74
CA GLU A 177 39.81 3.73 -29.21
C GLU A 177 41.04 3.15 -29.95
N GLU A 178 41.03 1.86 -30.26
CA GLU A 178 42.09 1.20 -31.03
C GLU A 178 42.14 1.73 -32.49
N PHE A 179 40.98 1.95 -33.10
CA PHE A 179 40.88 2.55 -34.44
C PHE A 179 41.41 3.99 -34.45
N GLU A 180 41.04 4.82 -33.46
CA GLU A 180 41.51 6.20 -33.37
C GLU A 180 43.03 6.25 -33.16
N TYR A 181 43.58 5.35 -32.34
CA TYR A 181 45.04 5.21 -32.16
C TYR A 181 45.75 4.87 -33.48
N LYS A 182 45.26 3.87 -34.22
CA LYS A 182 45.83 3.49 -35.53
C LYS A 182 45.76 4.65 -36.52
N GLN A 183 44.66 5.40 -36.54
CA GLN A 183 44.51 6.55 -37.43
C GLN A 183 45.47 7.70 -37.07
N LYS A 184 45.69 7.98 -35.78
CA LYS A 184 46.68 8.96 -35.32
C LYS A 184 48.10 8.53 -35.72
N LEU A 185 48.44 7.26 -35.55
CA LEU A 185 49.74 6.72 -35.95
C LEU A 185 50.00 6.91 -37.45
N ILE A 186 49.01 6.60 -38.29
CA ILE A 186 49.08 6.79 -39.75
C ILE A 186 49.27 8.27 -40.11
N LYS A 187 48.50 9.19 -39.48
CA LYS A 187 48.64 10.64 -39.70
C LYS A 187 50.01 11.17 -39.28
N SER A 188 50.55 10.73 -38.14
CA SER A 188 51.88 11.13 -37.67
C SER A 188 53.00 10.61 -38.58
N CYS A 189 52.87 9.39 -39.12
CA CYS A 189 53.80 8.89 -40.14
C CYS A 189 53.75 9.72 -41.43
N LEU A 190 52.56 10.04 -41.93
CA LEU A 190 52.36 10.90 -43.11
C LEU A 190 52.98 12.30 -42.92
N GLN A 191 52.84 12.88 -41.73
CA GLN A 191 53.36 14.22 -41.45
C GLN A 191 54.89 14.26 -41.28
N ASN A 192 55.49 13.20 -40.72
CA ASN A 192 56.95 13.07 -40.69
C ASN A 192 57.54 12.86 -42.10
N LEU A 193 56.82 12.18 -42.98
CA LEU A 193 57.18 12.01 -44.40
C LEU A 193 57.15 13.32 -45.20
N GLU A 194 56.29 14.29 -44.87
CA GLU A 194 56.30 15.63 -45.50
C GLU A 194 57.54 16.47 -45.12
N THR A 195 58.19 16.17 -43.99
CA THR A 195 59.38 16.93 -43.52
C THR A 195 60.71 16.39 -44.03
N GLN A 196 60.76 15.14 -44.50
CA GLN A 196 61.89 14.58 -45.24
C GLN A 196 61.52 14.53 -46.72
N ASN A 197 62.05 15.44 -47.54
CA ASN A 197 61.87 15.55 -49.00
C ASN A 197 62.24 14.25 -49.75
N VAL A 198 61.42 13.21 -49.62
CA VAL A 198 61.47 11.97 -50.39
C VAL A 198 60.24 12.01 -51.29
N ASN A 199 60.45 11.87 -52.60
CA ASN A 199 59.41 12.01 -53.62
C ASN A 199 58.12 11.27 -53.24
N CYS A 200 57.08 12.07 -52.93
CA CYS A 200 55.77 11.62 -52.45
C CYS A 200 55.12 10.54 -53.32
N THR A 201 55.43 10.47 -54.61
CA THR A 201 54.78 9.56 -55.55
C THR A 201 55.21 8.10 -55.41
N GLN A 202 56.38 7.81 -54.83
CA GLN A 202 56.87 6.43 -54.72
C GLN A 202 56.42 5.74 -53.41
N ILE A 203 56.26 6.49 -52.32
CA ILE A 203 55.81 5.95 -51.02
C ILE A 203 54.28 5.98 -50.90
N LEU A 204 53.57 6.95 -51.51
CA LEU A 204 52.12 6.81 -51.67
C LEU A 204 51.79 5.60 -52.53
N PHE A 205 52.57 5.30 -53.57
CA PHE A 205 52.42 4.04 -54.30
C PHE A 205 52.81 2.83 -53.45
N ASP A 206 53.82 2.87 -52.58
CA ASP A 206 54.15 1.73 -51.70
C ASP A 206 53.14 1.52 -50.55
N ILE A 207 52.45 2.57 -50.08
CA ILE A 207 51.35 2.44 -49.12
C ILE A 207 50.05 2.05 -49.85
N ASP A 208 49.79 2.56 -51.05
CA ASP A 208 48.64 2.20 -51.89
C ASP A 208 48.80 0.83 -52.58
N SER A 209 50.04 0.31 -52.71
CA SER A 209 50.33 -1.03 -53.25
C SER A 209 50.61 -2.11 -52.22
N ASN A 210 50.94 -1.75 -50.96
CA ASN A 210 51.05 -2.73 -49.86
C ASN A 210 49.88 -2.69 -48.87
N THR A 211 49.04 -1.65 -48.90
CA THR A 211 47.74 -1.66 -48.24
C THR A 211 46.68 -1.50 -49.31
N ASP A 212 46.14 -2.64 -49.75
CA ASP A 212 45.05 -2.67 -50.73
C ASP A 212 43.98 -1.61 -50.37
N PRO A 213 43.42 -0.87 -51.34
CA PRO A 213 42.25 0.00 -51.11
C PRO A 213 41.03 -0.77 -50.55
N SER A 214 41.08 -2.10 -50.56
CA SER A 214 40.17 -2.96 -49.82
C SER A 214 40.29 -2.79 -48.30
N SER A 215 41.49 -2.56 -47.75
CA SER A 215 41.76 -2.45 -46.30
C SER A 215 41.19 -1.16 -45.67
N ILE A 216 41.22 -0.03 -46.39
CA ILE A 216 40.60 1.22 -45.93
C ILE A 216 39.06 1.11 -46.00
N ASN A 217 38.53 0.52 -47.08
CA ASN A 217 37.10 0.23 -47.18
C ASN A 217 36.63 -0.80 -46.14
N LEU A 218 37.47 -1.78 -45.77
CA LEU A 218 37.21 -2.76 -44.72
C LEU A 218 37.01 -2.08 -43.35
N ILE A 219 37.82 -1.06 -43.04
CA ILE A 219 37.71 -0.31 -41.77
C ILE A 219 36.41 0.51 -41.72
N TYR A 220 36.01 1.16 -42.82
CA TYR A 220 34.74 1.88 -42.88
C TYR A 220 33.53 0.94 -42.82
N ASP A 221 33.61 -0.22 -43.48
CA ASP A 221 32.58 -1.25 -43.46
C ASP A 221 32.44 -1.89 -42.05
N ASP A 222 33.55 -2.15 -41.36
CA ASP A 222 33.54 -2.66 -39.98
C ASP A 222 32.89 -1.67 -38.98
N ARG A 223 33.06 -0.36 -39.20
CA ARG A 223 32.41 0.67 -38.37
C ARG A 223 30.90 0.73 -38.61
N GLU A 224 30.47 0.71 -39.87
CA GLU A 224 29.05 0.72 -40.22
C GLU A 224 28.35 -0.57 -39.76
N ARG A 225 29.02 -1.72 -39.89
CA ARG A 225 28.57 -3.01 -39.37
C ARG A 225 28.43 -3.00 -37.85
N SER A 226 29.41 -2.46 -37.13
CA SER A 226 29.38 -2.38 -35.67
C SER A 226 28.23 -1.51 -35.15
N TYR A 227 27.98 -0.37 -35.80
CA TYR A 227 26.84 0.50 -35.49
C TYR A 227 25.50 -0.20 -35.75
N LYS A 228 25.36 -0.91 -36.88
CA LYS A 228 24.14 -1.67 -37.21
C LYS A 228 23.88 -2.79 -36.19
N ILE A 229 24.92 -3.49 -35.73
CA ILE A 229 24.80 -4.53 -34.69
C ILE A 229 24.31 -3.93 -33.38
N TYR A 230 24.90 -2.80 -32.95
CA TYR A 230 24.45 -2.11 -31.74
C TYR A 230 22.99 -1.65 -31.83
N LEU A 231 22.60 -1.00 -32.93
CA LEU A 231 21.22 -0.58 -33.15
C LEU A 231 20.24 -1.77 -33.11
N THR A 232 20.62 -2.90 -33.71
CA THR A 232 19.81 -4.12 -33.70
C THR A 232 19.65 -4.68 -32.28
N LEU A 233 20.73 -4.71 -31.48
CA LEU A 233 20.66 -5.15 -30.08
C LEU A 233 19.78 -4.23 -29.23
N VAL A 234 19.84 -2.91 -29.43
CA VAL A 234 19.00 -1.94 -28.71
C VAL A 234 17.52 -2.10 -29.10
N CYS A 235 17.22 -2.21 -30.40
CA CYS A 235 15.85 -2.41 -30.87
C CYS A 235 15.26 -3.73 -30.36
N THR A 236 16.04 -4.82 -30.39
CA THR A 236 15.59 -6.12 -29.88
C THR A 236 15.40 -6.09 -28.36
N ALA A 237 16.28 -5.46 -27.60
CA ALA A 237 16.10 -5.27 -26.16
C ALA A 237 14.81 -4.48 -25.85
N PHE A 238 14.55 -3.38 -26.58
CA PHE A 238 13.33 -2.59 -26.40
C PHE A 238 12.06 -3.41 -26.70
N ILE A 239 12.06 -4.16 -27.81
CA ILE A 239 10.93 -5.01 -28.19
C ILE A 239 10.69 -6.09 -27.13
N VAL A 240 11.74 -6.76 -26.65
CA VAL A 240 11.61 -7.82 -25.64
C VAL A 240 11.11 -7.24 -24.30
N VAL A 241 11.55 -6.03 -23.92
CA VAL A 241 11.03 -5.34 -22.73
C VAL A 241 9.56 -4.97 -22.88
N ALA A 242 9.14 -4.52 -24.07
CA ALA A 242 7.74 -4.23 -24.37
C ALA A 242 6.87 -5.51 -24.37
N VAL A 243 7.38 -6.61 -24.89
CA VAL A 243 6.69 -7.91 -24.84
C VAL A 243 6.57 -8.40 -23.40
N ARG A 244 7.61 -8.24 -22.57
CA ARG A 244 7.58 -8.59 -21.14
C ARG A 244 6.52 -7.81 -20.38
N SER A 245 6.43 -6.49 -20.59
CA SER A 245 5.45 -5.64 -19.88
C SER A 245 4.02 -6.00 -20.28
N VAL A 246 3.77 -6.24 -21.57
CA VAL A 246 2.46 -6.69 -22.08
C VAL A 246 2.12 -8.10 -21.58
N ALA A 247 3.07 -9.04 -21.62
CA ALA A 247 2.83 -10.41 -21.14
C ALA A 247 2.47 -10.43 -19.65
N PHE A 248 3.14 -9.63 -18.82
CA PHE A 248 2.83 -9.52 -17.40
C PHE A 248 1.43 -8.91 -17.16
N PHE A 249 1.02 -7.94 -17.97
CA PHE A 249 -0.32 -7.35 -17.90
C PHE A 249 -1.42 -8.35 -18.32
N ILE A 250 -1.18 -9.14 -19.37
CA ILE A 250 -2.14 -10.18 -19.81
C ILE A 250 -2.29 -11.27 -18.75
N VAL A 251 -1.19 -11.65 -18.11
CA VAL A 251 -1.16 -12.64 -17.02
C VAL A 251 -1.97 -12.18 -15.81
N ARG A 252 -1.98 -10.88 -15.52
CA ARG A 252 -2.74 -10.26 -14.43
C ARG A 252 -4.25 -10.32 -14.61
N ASP A 253 -4.74 -10.10 -15.83
CA ASP A 253 -6.18 -9.96 -16.08
C ASP A 253 -6.94 -11.31 -16.08
N THR A 254 -6.28 -12.41 -15.70
CA THR A 254 -6.90 -13.72 -15.53
C THR A 254 -7.70 -13.76 -14.24
N SER A 255 -9.01 -13.52 -14.34
CA SER A 255 -9.89 -13.34 -13.18
C SER A 255 -9.97 -14.59 -12.29
N ILE A 256 -9.88 -14.35 -10.97
CA ILE A 256 -10.20 -15.37 -9.97
C ILE A 256 -11.72 -15.41 -9.81
N ARG A 257 -12.32 -16.48 -10.32
CA ARG A 257 -13.74 -16.76 -10.15
C ARG A 257 -13.94 -17.43 -8.79
N PHE A 258 -14.40 -16.68 -7.79
CA PHE A 258 -14.77 -17.24 -6.49
C PHE A 258 -16.13 -16.71 -6.05
N TYR A 259 -17.09 -17.62 -5.82
CA TYR A 259 -18.36 -17.34 -5.16
C TYR A 259 -18.56 -18.26 -3.94
N ASP A 260 -19.27 -17.67 -2.97
CA ASP A 260 -20.09 -18.23 -1.88
C ASP A 260 -19.47 -18.64 -0.53
N LEU A 261 -20.02 -17.99 0.51
CA LEU A 261 -20.40 -18.50 1.86
C LEU A 261 -20.13 -17.53 3.03
N ASN A 262 -20.23 -16.21 2.88
CA ASN A 262 -20.04 -15.29 4.02
C ASN A 262 -20.92 -14.02 3.93
N PRO A 263 -21.17 -13.32 5.06
CA PRO A 263 -22.14 -12.22 5.12
C PRO A 263 -21.79 -11.01 4.22
N ILE A 264 -22.84 -10.41 3.63
CA ILE A 264 -22.82 -9.46 2.50
C ILE A 264 -21.90 -8.24 2.71
N GLY A 265 -21.84 -7.67 3.92
CA GLY A 265 -21.00 -6.49 4.19
C GLY A 265 -19.49 -6.79 4.27
N ARG A 266 -19.12 -7.99 4.75
CA ARG A 266 -17.74 -8.45 4.84
C ARG A 266 -17.22 -8.92 3.47
N ILE A 267 -18.10 -9.54 2.68
CA ILE A 267 -17.83 -9.86 1.27
C ILE A 267 -17.62 -8.58 0.47
N LEU A 268 -18.49 -7.56 0.59
CA LEU A 268 -18.38 -6.36 -0.23
C LEU A 268 -17.09 -5.57 0.02
N ASN A 269 -16.67 -5.40 1.28
CA ASN A 269 -15.41 -4.70 1.58
C ASN A 269 -14.19 -5.50 1.10
N ARG A 270 -14.24 -6.83 1.18
CA ARG A 270 -13.18 -7.75 0.68
C ARG A 270 -13.16 -7.80 -0.86
N PHE A 271 -14.32 -7.79 -1.52
CA PHE A 271 -14.47 -7.76 -2.98
C PHE A 271 -14.16 -6.42 -3.62
N SER A 272 -14.44 -5.30 -2.96
CA SER A 272 -14.21 -3.98 -3.55
C SER A 272 -12.84 -3.43 -3.17
N LYS A 273 -12.37 -3.63 -1.93
CA LYS A 273 -11.10 -3.04 -1.47
C LYS A 273 -9.93 -4.00 -1.58
N ASP A 274 -10.06 -5.23 -1.09
CA ASP A 274 -8.95 -6.18 -1.12
C ASP A 274 -8.74 -6.74 -2.55
N THR A 275 -9.79 -6.99 -3.32
CA THR A 275 -9.65 -7.31 -4.75
C THR A 275 -9.08 -6.14 -5.55
N ASN A 276 -9.51 -4.89 -5.31
CA ASN A 276 -8.91 -3.74 -6.01
C ASN A 276 -7.42 -3.56 -5.63
N ASN A 277 -7.07 -3.76 -4.36
CA ASN A 277 -5.68 -3.74 -3.92
C ASN A 277 -4.86 -4.89 -4.52
N MET A 278 -5.45 -6.06 -4.74
CA MET A 278 -4.80 -7.21 -5.38
C MET A 278 -4.61 -6.98 -6.88
N ASP A 279 -5.66 -6.58 -7.59
CA ASP A 279 -5.64 -6.49 -9.05
C ASP A 279 -4.82 -5.28 -9.52
N GLU A 280 -5.05 -4.11 -8.92
CA GLU A 280 -4.44 -2.87 -9.37
C GLU A 280 -3.09 -2.61 -8.68
N MET A 281 -3.07 -2.55 -7.34
CA MET A 281 -1.92 -2.08 -6.59
C MET A 281 -0.83 -3.15 -6.49
N LEU A 282 -1.17 -4.36 -6.02
CA LEU A 282 -0.18 -5.42 -5.85
C LEU A 282 0.47 -5.77 -7.17
N THR A 283 -0.30 -5.89 -8.25
CA THR A 283 0.30 -6.27 -9.53
C THR A 283 1.28 -5.23 -10.05
N LEU A 284 0.98 -3.93 -9.88
CA LEU A 284 1.90 -2.85 -10.21
C LEU A 284 3.19 -2.97 -9.38
N TYR A 285 3.07 -3.09 -8.06
CA TYR A 285 4.25 -3.18 -7.19
C TYR A 285 5.06 -4.47 -7.39
N LEU A 286 4.40 -5.57 -7.73
CA LEU A 286 5.03 -6.87 -7.98
C LEU A 286 5.77 -6.86 -9.33
N TYR A 287 5.19 -6.24 -10.36
CA TYR A 287 5.88 -5.98 -11.63
C TYR A 287 7.17 -5.20 -11.42
N ASP A 288 7.05 -4.04 -10.76
CA ASP A 288 8.17 -3.17 -10.49
C ASP A 288 9.22 -3.91 -9.64
N PHE A 289 8.77 -4.73 -8.67
CA PHE A 289 9.67 -5.48 -7.80
C PHE A 289 10.49 -6.49 -8.58
N CYS A 290 9.83 -7.31 -9.40
CA CYS A 290 10.48 -8.29 -10.25
C CYS A 290 11.45 -7.61 -11.24
N GLN A 291 11.08 -6.47 -11.81
CA GLN A 291 11.96 -5.71 -12.70
C GLN A 291 13.19 -5.19 -11.96
N VAL A 292 13.01 -4.50 -10.84
CA VAL A 292 14.12 -3.93 -10.06
C VAL A 292 15.03 -5.03 -9.52
N ALA A 293 14.47 -6.17 -9.09
CA ALA A 293 15.24 -7.34 -8.66
C ALA A 293 16.13 -7.89 -9.78
N MET A 294 15.62 -8.00 -11.01
CA MET A 294 16.41 -8.43 -12.17
C MET A 294 17.53 -7.44 -12.52
N VAL A 295 17.26 -6.13 -12.43
CA VAL A 295 18.29 -5.11 -12.68
C VAL A 295 19.36 -5.14 -11.59
N ILE A 296 19.00 -5.33 -10.31
CA ILE A 296 19.98 -5.51 -9.21
C ILE A 296 20.84 -6.76 -9.44
N LEU A 297 20.24 -7.87 -9.83
CA LEU A 297 20.98 -9.09 -10.17
C LEU A 297 21.97 -8.81 -11.32
N GLY A 298 21.54 -8.11 -12.37
CA GLY A 298 22.42 -7.66 -13.46
C GLY A 298 23.57 -6.79 -12.96
N GLY A 299 23.27 -5.80 -12.11
CA GLY A 299 24.26 -4.89 -11.54
C GLY A 299 25.23 -5.53 -10.55
N LEU A 300 24.94 -6.71 -10.01
CA LEU A 300 25.91 -7.51 -9.26
C LEU A 300 26.71 -8.43 -10.18
N VAL A 301 26.06 -9.09 -11.14
CA VAL A 301 26.70 -10.10 -12.02
C VAL A 301 27.70 -9.47 -12.98
N VAL A 302 27.38 -8.31 -13.59
CA VAL A 302 28.24 -7.68 -14.60
C VAL A 302 29.57 -7.19 -14.01
N PRO A 303 29.63 -6.48 -12.87
CA PRO A 303 30.92 -6.12 -12.26
C PRO A 303 31.74 -7.34 -11.85
N ILE A 304 31.09 -8.41 -11.37
CA ILE A 304 31.77 -9.66 -10.99
C ILE A 304 32.37 -10.36 -12.21
N SER A 305 31.71 -10.33 -13.37
CA SER A 305 32.24 -10.94 -14.60
C SER A 305 33.47 -10.19 -15.12
N VAL A 306 33.52 -8.86 -14.96
CA VAL A 306 34.67 -8.03 -15.33
C VAL A 306 35.82 -8.20 -14.33
N ASN A 307 35.54 -8.22 -13.03
CA ASN A 307 36.54 -8.41 -11.99
C ASN A 307 36.03 -9.38 -10.90
N PRO A 308 36.44 -10.67 -10.95
CA PRO A 308 36.00 -11.67 -9.97
C PRO A 308 36.39 -11.35 -8.52
N TRP A 309 37.46 -10.58 -8.30
CA TRP A 309 37.92 -10.20 -6.95
C TRP A 309 36.94 -9.28 -6.22
N LEU A 310 35.96 -8.70 -6.92
CA LEU A 310 34.91 -7.86 -6.31
C LEU A 310 33.94 -8.65 -5.42
N ILE A 311 33.93 -9.98 -5.51
CA ILE A 311 33.18 -10.82 -4.56
C ILE A 311 33.72 -10.66 -3.13
N LEU A 312 35.02 -10.42 -2.97
CA LEU A 312 35.68 -10.34 -1.66
C LEU A 312 35.11 -9.22 -0.77
N PRO A 313 34.96 -7.95 -1.22
CA PRO A 313 34.28 -6.92 -0.43
C PRO A 313 32.75 -7.12 -0.34
N LEU A 314 32.14 -7.83 -1.28
CA LEU A 314 30.69 -8.08 -1.27
C LEU A 314 30.25 -8.96 -0.09
N VAL A 315 31.03 -9.99 0.27
CA VAL A 315 30.71 -10.92 1.36
C VAL A 315 30.57 -10.24 2.73
N PRO A 316 31.56 -9.48 3.25
CA PRO A 316 31.44 -8.83 4.56
C PRO A 316 30.37 -7.74 4.57
N LEU A 317 30.24 -6.96 3.48
CA LEU A 317 29.20 -5.93 3.37
C LEU A 317 27.80 -6.56 3.31
N GLY A 318 27.65 -7.68 2.60
CA GLY A 318 26.42 -8.46 2.55
C GLY A 318 26.02 -9.03 3.92
N PHE A 319 27.00 -9.46 4.73
CA PHE A 319 26.74 -9.90 6.09
C PHE A 319 26.24 -8.75 6.99
N VAL A 320 26.89 -7.58 6.92
CA VAL A 320 26.43 -6.38 7.65
C VAL A 320 25.03 -5.96 7.20
N PHE A 321 24.76 -5.99 5.90
CA PHE A 321 23.43 -5.73 5.34
C PHE A 321 22.39 -6.71 5.91
N PHE A 322 22.69 -8.00 5.99
CA PHE A 322 21.77 -9.00 6.53
C PHE A 322 21.39 -8.71 8.00
N LEU A 323 22.35 -8.30 8.84
CA LEU A 323 22.08 -7.92 10.22
C LEU A 323 21.16 -6.69 10.31
N ILE A 324 21.46 -5.63 9.55
CA ILE A 324 20.67 -4.39 9.53
C ILE A 324 19.26 -4.67 9.00
N LYS A 325 19.15 -5.48 7.92
CA LYS A 325 17.87 -5.89 7.34
C LYS A 325 16.99 -6.57 8.39
N ASN A 326 17.51 -7.55 9.12
CA ASN A 326 16.71 -8.30 10.09
C ASN A 326 16.17 -7.39 11.21
N TYR A 327 16.99 -6.45 11.68
CA TYR A 327 16.57 -5.45 12.66
C TYR A 327 15.49 -4.50 12.10
N PHE A 328 15.69 -4.03 10.85
CA PHE A 328 14.75 -3.14 10.17
C PHE A 328 13.39 -3.81 9.93
N ILE A 329 13.35 -5.02 9.37
CA ILE A 329 12.10 -5.69 9.02
C ILE A 329 11.24 -5.93 10.26
N SER A 330 11.85 -6.37 11.37
CA SER A 330 11.12 -6.57 12.62
C SER A 330 10.50 -5.27 13.13
N THR A 331 11.24 -4.17 13.07
CA THR A 331 10.79 -2.86 13.56
C THR A 331 9.73 -2.26 12.64
N ALA A 332 9.96 -2.25 11.32
CA ALA A 332 9.07 -1.66 10.32
C ALA A 332 7.70 -2.35 10.32
N ARG A 333 7.67 -3.69 10.48
CA ARG A 333 6.43 -4.47 10.56
C ARG A 333 5.57 -4.06 11.75
N GLU A 334 6.17 -3.94 12.93
CA GLU A 334 5.47 -3.54 14.16
C GLU A 334 4.96 -2.10 14.09
N LEU A 335 5.75 -1.18 13.55
CA LEU A 335 5.31 0.20 13.33
C LEU A 335 4.17 0.28 12.32
N LYS A 336 4.24 -0.52 11.23
CA LYS A 336 3.16 -0.57 10.25
C LYS A 336 1.87 -1.15 10.85
N ARG A 337 2.00 -2.11 11.77
CA ARG A 337 0.87 -2.63 12.55
C ARG A 337 0.23 -1.54 13.42
N LEU A 338 1.04 -0.73 14.11
CA LEU A 338 0.54 0.40 14.91
C LEU A 338 -0.18 1.45 14.05
N ASP A 339 0.35 1.79 12.88
CA ASP A 339 -0.28 2.68 11.89
C ASP A 339 -1.67 2.16 11.48
N ASN A 340 -1.76 0.88 11.12
CA ASN A 340 -3.02 0.25 10.74
C ASN A 340 -4.05 0.22 11.88
N ILE A 341 -3.61 -0.07 13.12
CA ILE A 341 -4.48 -0.08 14.31
C ILE A 341 -4.99 1.33 14.63
N GLY A 342 -4.13 2.35 14.53
CA GLY A 342 -4.50 3.73 14.81
C GLY A 342 -5.47 4.33 13.79
N ARG A 343 -5.47 3.83 12.55
CA ARG A 343 -6.27 4.38 11.45
C ARG A 343 -7.75 4.05 11.52
N SER A 344 -8.12 2.83 11.95
CA SER A 344 -9.52 2.39 11.97
C SER A 344 -10.41 3.21 12.93
N PRO A 345 -10.02 3.47 14.20
CA PRO A 345 -10.80 4.29 15.12
C PRO A 345 -11.07 5.71 14.60
N LEU A 346 -10.13 6.29 13.84
CA LEU A 346 -10.28 7.62 13.26
C LEU A 346 -11.50 7.70 12.32
N PHE A 347 -11.64 6.71 11.44
CA PHE A 347 -12.77 6.65 10.51
C PHE A 347 -14.10 6.38 11.21
N VAL A 348 -14.10 5.48 12.20
CA VAL A 348 -15.30 5.19 12.99
C VAL A 348 -15.74 6.46 13.73
N TYR A 349 -14.80 7.14 14.39
CA TYR A 349 -15.09 8.36 15.12
C TYR A 349 -15.63 9.47 14.19
N ALA A 350 -15.01 9.67 13.04
CA ALA A 350 -15.49 10.61 12.02
C ALA A 350 -16.90 10.29 11.54
N ASN A 351 -17.19 9.02 11.20
CA ASN A 351 -18.52 8.60 10.75
C ASN A 351 -19.58 8.80 11.84
N THR A 352 -19.31 8.40 13.09
CA THR A 352 -20.25 8.61 14.21
C THR A 352 -20.50 10.10 14.51
N THR A 353 -19.50 10.95 14.27
CA THR A 353 -19.62 12.41 14.42
C THR A 353 -20.53 13.00 13.33
N ILE A 354 -20.41 12.52 12.08
CA ILE A 354 -21.26 12.94 10.96
C ILE A 354 -22.72 12.52 11.19
N GLU A 355 -22.95 11.27 11.58
CA GLU A 355 -24.31 10.76 11.89
C GLU A 355 -24.93 11.49 13.09
N GLY A 356 -24.13 11.78 14.12
CA GLY A 356 -24.58 12.42 15.37
C GLY A 356 -24.55 13.94 15.39
N ILE A 357 -24.32 14.61 14.25
CA ILE A 357 -23.94 16.03 14.23
C ILE A 357 -24.97 16.97 14.85
N SER A 358 -26.27 16.68 14.66
CA SER A 358 -27.37 17.45 15.27
C SER A 358 -27.34 17.35 16.79
N THR A 359 -27.14 16.15 17.33
CA THR A 359 -27.06 15.93 18.78
C THR A 359 -25.85 16.65 19.38
N ILE A 360 -24.70 16.59 18.70
CA ILE A 360 -23.46 17.22 19.18
C ILE A 360 -23.62 18.73 19.30
N ARG A 361 -24.26 19.36 18.30
CA ARG A 361 -24.53 20.81 18.29
C ARG A 361 -25.50 21.23 19.38
N VAL A 362 -26.58 20.46 19.56
CA VAL A 362 -27.56 20.73 20.64
C VAL A 362 -26.90 20.59 22.03
N ALA A 363 -25.97 19.65 22.19
CA ALA A 363 -25.22 19.48 23.43
C ALA A 363 -24.07 20.49 23.63
N ASN A 364 -23.74 21.30 22.61
CA ASN A 364 -22.62 22.26 22.61
C ASN A 364 -21.28 21.62 23.04
N LYS A 365 -21.03 20.40 22.54
CA LYS A 365 -19.84 19.58 22.88
C LYS A 365 -18.84 19.46 21.73
N GLU A 366 -18.93 20.31 20.71
CA GLU A 366 -18.06 20.26 19.52
C GLU A 366 -16.58 20.33 19.90
N LYS A 367 -16.23 21.21 20.85
CA LYS A 367 -14.84 21.38 21.30
C LYS A 367 -14.27 20.13 21.96
N ILE A 368 -15.08 19.42 22.76
CA ILE A 368 -14.65 18.19 23.43
C ILE A 368 -14.43 17.10 22.39
N LEU A 369 -15.38 16.93 21.48
CA LEU A 369 -15.24 15.92 20.42
C LEU A 369 -14.07 16.22 19.47
N ALA A 370 -13.81 17.49 19.18
CA ALA A 370 -12.65 17.91 18.38
C ALA A 370 -11.33 17.60 19.10
N GLN A 371 -11.27 17.80 20.42
CA GLN A 371 -10.10 17.44 21.22
C GLN A 371 -9.86 15.93 21.23
N GLU A 372 -10.91 15.12 21.42
CA GLU A 372 -10.81 13.66 21.35
C GLU A 372 -10.35 13.18 19.97
N PHE A 373 -10.85 13.79 18.89
CA PHE A 373 -10.40 13.51 17.53
C PHE A 373 -8.92 13.86 17.31
N ASN A 374 -8.47 15.00 17.83
CA ASN A 374 -7.07 15.41 17.75
C ASN A 374 -6.16 14.41 18.49
N VAL A 375 -6.56 13.93 19.67
CA VAL A 375 -5.80 12.91 20.42
C VAL A 375 -5.68 11.62 19.60
N LEU A 376 -6.78 11.15 18.99
CA LEU A 376 -6.75 9.97 18.12
C LEU A 376 -5.84 10.17 16.90
N THR A 377 -5.90 11.36 16.30
CA THR A 377 -5.06 11.76 15.18
C THR A 377 -3.58 11.79 15.56
N ASP A 378 -3.24 12.29 16.75
CA ASP A 378 -1.87 12.33 17.26
C ASP A 378 -1.31 10.91 17.45
N TYR A 379 -2.10 9.97 18.01
CA TYR A 379 -1.66 8.58 18.15
C TYR A 379 -1.35 7.93 16.80
N HIS A 380 -2.24 8.09 15.82
CA HIS A 380 -2.01 7.60 14.46
C HIS A 380 -0.79 8.28 13.81
N THR A 381 -0.70 9.61 13.89
CA THR A 381 0.37 10.39 13.25
C THR A 381 1.73 10.06 13.85
N ARG A 382 1.83 9.83 15.16
CA ARG A 382 3.08 9.39 15.82
C ARG A 382 3.57 8.05 15.30
N ALA A 383 2.67 7.07 15.11
CA ALA A 383 3.02 5.76 14.55
C ALA A 383 3.44 5.88 13.07
N CYS A 384 2.67 6.63 12.28
CA CYS A 384 2.94 6.89 10.87
C CYS A 384 4.28 7.59 10.66
N PHE A 385 4.56 8.64 11.44
CA PHE A 385 5.83 9.37 11.41
C PHE A 385 7.02 8.48 11.76
N ALA A 386 6.90 7.69 12.84
CA ALA A 386 7.94 6.74 13.21
C ALA A 386 8.24 5.75 12.06
N PHE A 387 7.20 5.30 11.33
CA PHE A 387 7.38 4.39 10.20
C PHE A 387 8.20 5.05 9.09
N PHE A 388 7.92 6.30 8.73
CA PHE A 388 8.72 7.03 7.75
C PHE A 388 10.16 7.27 8.20
N VAL A 389 10.38 7.60 9.47
CA VAL A 389 11.73 7.79 10.03
C VAL A 389 12.53 6.49 9.98
N VAL A 390 11.94 5.35 10.33
CA VAL A 390 12.61 4.03 10.28
C VAL A 390 12.97 3.65 8.84
N ASN A 391 12.08 3.90 7.88
CA ASN A 391 12.39 3.71 6.45
C ASN A 391 13.55 4.59 5.99
N ARG A 392 13.58 5.86 6.42
CA ARG A 392 14.67 6.78 6.08
C ARG A 392 15.99 6.37 6.72
N TRP A 393 15.96 5.96 7.99
CA TRP A 393 17.14 5.46 8.71
C TRP A 393 17.75 4.26 8.00
N PHE A 394 16.93 3.31 7.58
CA PHE A 394 17.38 2.13 6.86
C PHE A 394 17.96 2.48 5.49
N GLY A 395 17.27 3.34 4.72
CA GLY A 395 17.76 3.84 3.43
C GLY A 395 19.14 4.48 3.55
N LEU A 396 19.36 5.36 4.53
CA LEU A 396 20.66 6.01 4.74
C LEU A 396 21.78 5.01 5.06
N ARG A 397 21.50 3.93 5.82
CA ARG A 397 22.50 2.90 6.13
C ARG A 397 22.84 2.04 4.92
N LEU A 398 21.83 1.73 4.11
CA LEU A 398 22.01 1.01 2.87
C LEU A 398 22.83 1.83 1.86
N ASP A 399 22.51 3.12 1.67
CA ASP A 399 23.26 4.01 0.80
C ASP A 399 24.74 4.11 1.23
N PHE A 400 24.99 4.16 2.54
CA PHE A 400 26.35 4.13 3.07
C PHE A 400 27.09 2.83 2.70
N LEU A 401 26.44 1.66 2.82
CA LEU A 401 27.05 0.38 2.43
C LEU A 401 27.31 0.29 0.92
N CYS A 402 26.36 0.75 0.08
CA CYS A 402 26.53 0.81 -1.37
C CYS A 402 27.65 1.79 -1.76
N SER A 403 27.77 2.92 -1.06
CA SER A 403 28.87 3.88 -1.27
C SER A 403 30.23 3.30 -0.93
N LEU A 404 30.31 2.58 0.19
CA LEU A 404 31.53 1.91 0.63
C LEU A 404 31.93 0.81 -0.36
N TYR A 405 30.96 0.00 -0.82
CA TYR A 405 31.18 -1.01 -1.86
C TYR A 405 31.72 -0.39 -3.14
N THR A 406 31.10 0.70 -3.62
CA THR A 406 31.50 1.39 -4.85
C THR A 406 32.91 1.96 -4.72
N ILE A 407 33.25 2.60 -3.59
CA ILE A 407 34.60 3.10 -3.34
C ILE A 407 35.62 1.96 -3.40
N ILE A 408 35.39 0.87 -2.66
CA ILE A 408 36.33 -0.27 -2.60
C ILE A 408 36.50 -0.91 -3.98
N THR A 409 35.41 -1.07 -4.74
CA THR A 409 35.43 -1.70 -6.06
C THR A 409 36.08 -0.80 -7.13
N LEU A 410 35.83 0.51 -7.11
CA LEU A 410 36.48 1.47 -8.00
C LEU A 410 37.98 1.60 -7.74
N PHE A 411 38.40 1.81 -6.49
CA PHE A 411 39.83 1.85 -6.18
C PHE A 411 40.50 0.49 -6.38
N GLY A 412 39.82 -0.61 -6.06
CA GLY A 412 40.33 -1.97 -6.27
C GLY A 412 40.55 -2.28 -7.75
N SER A 413 39.61 -1.92 -8.63
CA SER A 413 39.76 -2.10 -10.08
C SER A 413 40.86 -1.23 -10.69
N LEU A 414 41.09 -0.02 -10.17
CA LEU A 414 42.21 0.82 -10.59
C LEU A 414 43.57 0.23 -10.18
N LEU A 415 43.70 -0.27 -8.95
CA LEU A 415 44.94 -0.88 -8.46
C LEU A 415 45.27 -2.19 -9.18
N LEU A 416 44.25 -2.97 -9.55
CA LEU A 416 44.40 -4.25 -10.23
C LEU A 416 44.42 -4.12 -11.77
N LYS A 417 44.41 -2.89 -12.31
CA LYS A 417 44.35 -2.63 -13.75
C LYS A 417 45.47 -3.37 -14.51
N ASP A 418 46.71 -3.26 -14.02
CA ASP A 418 47.88 -3.84 -14.68
C ASP A 418 47.92 -5.37 -14.56
N TYR A 419 47.38 -5.92 -13.48
CA TYR A 419 47.35 -7.37 -13.24
C TYR A 419 46.23 -8.08 -14.02
N LEU A 420 45.06 -7.45 -14.17
CA LEU A 420 43.93 -8.01 -14.92
C LEU A 420 43.91 -7.61 -16.41
N GLY A 421 44.75 -6.67 -16.85
CA GLY A 421 44.73 -6.17 -18.22
C GLY A 421 43.40 -5.50 -18.59
N LEU A 422 42.78 -4.79 -17.63
CA LEU A 422 41.45 -4.20 -17.81
C LEU A 422 41.47 -3.10 -18.88
N LYS A 423 40.60 -3.23 -19.89
CA LYS A 423 40.42 -2.20 -20.91
C LYS A 423 39.57 -1.03 -20.39
N PRO A 424 39.78 0.22 -20.87
CA PRO A 424 39.05 1.39 -20.40
C PRO A 424 37.52 1.25 -20.48
N GLY A 425 37.00 0.67 -21.56
CA GLY A 425 35.56 0.45 -21.73
C GLY A 425 34.95 -0.51 -20.70
N GLN A 426 35.72 -1.48 -20.18
CA GLN A 426 35.22 -2.41 -19.16
C GLN A 426 35.15 -1.77 -17.78
N VAL A 427 36.10 -0.88 -17.47
CA VAL A 427 36.06 -0.07 -16.24
C VAL A 427 34.87 0.90 -16.29
N GLY A 428 34.60 1.52 -17.45
CA GLY A 428 33.42 2.37 -17.65
C GLY A 428 32.11 1.63 -17.41
N LEU A 429 31.97 0.42 -17.99
CA LEU A 429 30.81 -0.45 -17.76
C LEU A 429 30.61 -0.75 -16.26
N LEU A 430 31.68 -1.13 -15.58
CA LEU A 430 31.68 -1.40 -14.15
C LEU A 430 31.24 -0.18 -13.33
N MET A 431 31.69 1.02 -13.66
CA MET A 431 31.27 2.25 -12.97
C MET A 431 29.76 2.51 -13.11
N VAL A 432 29.23 2.38 -14.33
CA VAL A 432 27.79 2.64 -14.60
C VAL A 432 26.92 1.72 -13.76
N TYR A 433 27.22 0.41 -13.75
CA TYR A 433 26.45 -0.57 -12.99
C TYR A 433 26.59 -0.38 -11.48
N LEU A 434 27.77 -0.05 -10.96
CA LEU A 434 27.95 0.23 -9.53
C LEU A 434 27.18 1.47 -9.08
N PHE A 435 27.18 2.55 -9.88
CA PHE A 435 26.39 3.74 -9.56
C PHE A 435 24.89 3.50 -9.64
N GLN A 436 24.43 2.67 -10.57
CA GLN A 436 23.03 2.31 -10.69
C GLN A 436 22.50 1.57 -9.44
N LEU A 437 23.34 0.76 -8.79
CA LEU A 437 22.96 0.00 -7.59
C LEU A 437 22.56 0.89 -6.40
N PHE A 438 23.11 2.10 -6.27
CA PHE A 438 22.81 3.00 -5.14
C PHE A 438 21.31 3.26 -4.99
N HIS A 439 20.67 3.72 -6.06
CA HIS A 439 19.26 4.10 -6.00
C HIS A 439 18.33 2.88 -6.02
N LEU A 440 18.71 1.85 -6.79
CA LEU A 440 17.86 0.69 -7.03
C LEU A 440 17.68 -0.18 -5.78
N PHE A 441 18.71 -0.36 -4.95
CA PHE A 441 18.58 -1.17 -3.74
C PHE A 441 17.60 -0.55 -2.72
N GLN A 442 17.66 0.77 -2.52
CA GLN A 442 16.71 1.45 -1.63
C GLN A 442 15.28 1.32 -2.15
N TRP A 443 15.09 1.57 -3.45
CA TRP A 443 13.79 1.44 -4.10
C TRP A 443 13.25 0.01 -4.01
N SER A 444 14.08 -1.00 -4.24
CA SER A 444 13.73 -2.42 -4.17
C SER A 444 13.15 -2.82 -2.80
N ILE A 445 13.72 -2.30 -1.71
CA ILE A 445 13.30 -2.69 -0.36
C ILE A 445 12.00 -1.99 0.04
N ALA A 446 11.82 -0.73 -0.36
CA ALA A 446 10.54 -0.04 -0.20
C ALA A 446 9.43 -0.79 -0.96
N LEU A 447 9.75 -1.23 -2.18
CA LEU A 447 8.85 -1.96 -3.04
C LEU A 447 8.51 -3.36 -2.51
N TRP A 448 9.50 -4.10 -2.03
CA TRP A 448 9.31 -5.36 -1.31
C TRP A 448 8.37 -5.19 -0.11
N THR A 449 8.58 -4.13 0.68
CA THR A 449 7.73 -3.85 1.86
C THR A 449 6.28 -3.59 1.45
N ASN A 450 6.04 -2.88 0.35
CA ASN A 450 4.70 -2.67 -0.18
C ASN A 450 4.07 -3.95 -0.72
N VAL A 451 4.84 -4.79 -1.43
CA VAL A 451 4.39 -6.11 -1.89
C VAL A 451 4.00 -6.98 -0.70
N GLU A 452 4.86 -7.12 0.32
CA GLU A 452 4.56 -7.90 1.53
C GLU A 452 3.29 -7.38 2.24
N ASN A 453 3.15 -6.06 2.37
CA ASN A 453 1.97 -5.45 2.99
C ASN A 453 0.68 -5.75 2.22
N LEU A 454 0.70 -5.65 0.89
CA LEU A 454 -0.46 -5.94 0.03
C LEU A 454 -0.72 -7.44 -0.09
N MET A 455 0.31 -8.27 0.02
CA MET A 455 0.18 -9.72 0.02
C MET A 455 -0.60 -10.23 1.24
N THR A 456 -0.62 -9.48 2.35
CA THR A 456 -1.52 -9.79 3.48
C THR A 456 -3.01 -9.70 3.12
N SER A 457 -3.40 -8.95 2.07
CA SER A 457 -4.77 -8.96 1.55
C SER A 457 -5.07 -10.27 0.80
N ILE A 458 -4.08 -10.86 0.11
CA ILE A 458 -4.24 -12.18 -0.54
C ILE A 458 -4.26 -13.31 0.49
N GLU A 459 -3.41 -13.27 1.50
CA GLU A 459 -3.44 -14.26 2.60
C GLU A 459 -4.77 -14.21 3.37
N ARG A 460 -5.49 -13.10 3.26
CA ARG A 460 -6.87 -12.96 3.72
C ARG A 460 -7.89 -13.47 2.72
N ILE A 461 -7.61 -13.59 1.42
CA ILE A 461 -8.53 -14.06 0.37
C ILE A 461 -8.43 -15.59 0.16
N VAL A 462 -7.21 -16.11 0.07
CA VAL A 462 -6.86 -17.55 -0.03
C VAL A 462 -7.13 -18.23 1.31
#